data_AF-A0A7I4FTD8-F1
#
_entry.id   AF-A0A7I4FTD8-F1
#
_cell.length_a   1.000
_cell.length_b   1.000
_cell.length_c   1.000
_cell.angle_alpha   90.00
_cell.angle_beta   90.00
_cell.angle_gamma   90.00
#
_symmetry.space_group_name_H-M   'P 1'
#
loop_
_entity.id
_entity.type
_entity.pdbx_description
1 polymer ?
#
loop_
_entity_poly.entity_id
_entity_poly.type
_entity_poly.pdbx_seq_one_letter_code
_entity_poly.pdbx_strand_id
1 'polypeptide(L)'
;MEVDSTDCYFATKVWFAQQAGAAAVLVADNKQEMLVTMDSPEEDPVASQFIQNITIPSALITKDFGDSLKKALSNKEMVSIKIDWRESLPHPDKRVEYEFWTNSNDECGPKCEAQVEFVRNYKGVAQILEQGGYTQFTPHYITWYCPQAFIESKQCKSQCINNGRYCAPDPEQDFSVGYDGKEVVIENLRQLCVFKVTSDSGKPWKWWDFVTDFQIRCPMKEKKYGPECAEEVIKSLSIDVGAVQKCMGDPNADEDHPILKHEQDAQVGEGDRGDVTILPTLIINNRQYRGKLDKSAVMKAICSGFEETSDPPVCLSDTLQTNECLQNNGGCWSSGELTACQDTFRGRVCQCPLVKGVQFDGDGYTHCEGRKQSGKLEF
;
A
#
# COMPACT_ATOMS: atom_id res chain seq x y z
N MET A 1 -5.40 -18.86 19.94
CA MET A 1 -6.19 -19.98 19.41
C MET A 1 -5.64 -20.32 18.05
N GLU A 2 -5.32 -21.59 17.80
CA GLU A 2 -4.83 -22.08 16.50
C GLU A 2 -5.97 -22.82 15.80
N VAL A 3 -6.20 -22.54 14.51
CA VAL A 3 -7.31 -23.10 13.73
C VAL A 3 -6.77 -23.67 12.42
N ASP A 4 -7.07 -24.93 12.12
CA ASP A 4 -6.65 -25.60 10.87
C ASP A 4 -7.37 -25.03 9.64
N SER A 5 -6.70 -24.98 8.48
CA SER A 5 -7.16 -24.24 7.30
C SER A 5 -8.31 -24.86 6.49
N THR A 6 -8.73 -26.10 6.74
CA THR A 6 -9.47 -26.92 5.76
C THR A 6 -10.96 -26.61 5.53
N ASP A 7 -11.69 -26.02 6.48
CA ASP A 7 -13.18 -26.00 6.39
C ASP A 7 -13.84 -24.62 6.29
N CYS A 8 -13.09 -23.51 6.31
CA CYS A 8 -13.66 -22.16 6.31
C CYS A 8 -12.62 -21.09 5.94
N TYR A 9 -13.05 -19.93 5.42
CA TYR A 9 -12.16 -18.83 5.05
C TYR A 9 -11.44 -18.20 6.26
N PHE A 10 -10.28 -17.57 6.01
CA PHE A 10 -9.43 -16.97 7.05
C PHE A 10 -10.18 -16.03 7.97
N ALA A 11 -10.83 -15.01 7.39
CA ALA A 11 -11.53 -13.98 8.15
C ALA A 11 -12.64 -14.57 9.01
N THR A 12 -13.31 -15.62 8.54
CA THR A 12 -14.35 -16.31 9.30
C THR A 12 -13.77 -17.02 10.53
N LYS A 13 -12.61 -17.68 10.40
CA LYS A 13 -11.89 -18.26 11.56
C LYS A 13 -11.52 -17.17 12.58
N VAL A 14 -10.96 -16.06 12.09
CA VAL A 14 -10.51 -14.95 12.95
C VAL A 14 -11.70 -14.30 13.66
N TRP A 15 -12.81 -14.08 12.96
CA TRP A 15 -14.03 -13.53 13.54
C TRP A 15 -14.57 -14.40 14.68
N PHE A 16 -14.72 -15.71 14.46
CA PHE A 16 -15.23 -16.60 15.51
C PHE A 16 -14.26 -16.73 16.69
N ALA A 17 -12.95 -16.73 16.44
CA ALA A 17 -11.96 -16.69 17.51
C ALA A 17 -12.04 -15.39 18.33
N GLN A 18 -12.26 -14.24 17.67
CA GLN A 18 -12.52 -12.96 18.34
C GLN A 18 -13.78 -13.03 19.22
N GLN A 19 -14.88 -13.56 18.69
CA GLN A 19 -16.12 -13.73 19.46
C GLN A 19 -15.94 -14.68 20.65
N ALA A 20 -15.02 -15.64 20.55
CA ALA A 20 -14.64 -16.53 21.65
C ALA A 20 -13.66 -15.88 22.66
N GLY A 21 -13.29 -14.61 22.48
CA GLY A 21 -12.41 -13.86 23.39
C GLY A 21 -10.91 -14.06 23.15
N ALA A 22 -10.50 -14.55 21.98
CA ALA A 22 -9.09 -14.62 21.63
C ALA A 22 -8.49 -13.21 21.50
N ALA A 23 -7.27 -13.02 22.02
CA ALA A 23 -6.52 -11.77 21.87
C ALA A 23 -5.78 -11.66 20.52
N ALA A 24 -5.46 -12.80 19.90
CA ALA A 24 -4.83 -12.92 18.59
C ALA A 24 -5.05 -14.33 18.01
N VAL A 25 -4.89 -14.47 16.70
CA VAL A 25 -5.06 -15.74 15.98
C VAL A 25 -3.85 -16.02 15.09
N LEU A 26 -3.33 -17.24 15.18
CA LEU A 26 -2.40 -17.79 14.19
C LEU A 26 -3.13 -18.91 13.45
N VAL A 27 -3.22 -18.80 12.12
CA VAL A 27 -3.79 -19.84 11.26
C VAL A 27 -2.63 -20.58 10.64
N ALA A 28 -2.52 -21.87 10.90
CA ALA A 28 -1.47 -22.69 10.31
C ALA A 28 -1.90 -23.21 8.94
N ASP A 29 -0.98 -23.11 7.98
CA ASP A 29 -1.15 -23.76 6.68
C ASP A 29 -1.28 -25.28 6.84
N ASN A 30 -2.10 -25.91 6.00
CA ASN A 30 -2.25 -27.37 5.97
C ASN A 30 -1.26 -28.02 5.00
N LYS A 31 -0.60 -27.25 4.14
CA LYS A 31 0.37 -27.73 3.15
C LYS A 31 1.78 -27.26 3.48
N GLN A 32 2.74 -28.07 3.04
CA GLN A 32 4.15 -27.72 3.12
C GLN A 32 4.54 -26.88 1.91
N GLU A 33 4.19 -25.60 1.93
CA GLU A 33 4.45 -24.64 0.86
C GLU A 33 4.90 -23.28 1.39
N MET A 34 5.38 -22.42 0.49
CA MET A 34 5.55 -21.01 0.84
C MET A 34 4.18 -20.40 1.07
N LEU A 35 4.07 -19.53 2.08
CA LEU A 35 2.82 -18.86 2.38
C LEU A 35 2.35 -18.09 1.15
N VAL A 36 1.20 -18.48 0.62
CA VAL A 36 0.55 -17.77 -0.47
C VAL A 36 -0.41 -16.73 0.08
N THR A 37 -0.69 -15.73 -0.73
CA THR A 37 -1.85 -14.84 -0.58
C THR A 37 -3.08 -15.69 -0.32
N MET A 38 -3.67 -15.60 0.87
CA MET A 38 -5.02 -16.12 1.03
C MET A 38 -5.96 -15.26 0.21
N ASP A 39 -6.84 -15.91 -0.55
CA ASP A 39 -7.89 -15.23 -1.31
C ASP A 39 -8.61 -14.20 -0.43
N SER A 40 -8.97 -13.09 -1.07
CA SER A 40 -9.61 -11.96 -0.39
C SER A 40 -10.78 -12.50 0.43
N PRO A 41 -10.86 -12.14 1.71
CA PRO A 41 -11.99 -12.55 2.54
C PRO A 41 -13.34 -11.99 2.04
N GLU A 42 -13.37 -11.12 1.03
CA GLU A 42 -14.60 -10.61 0.41
C GLU A 42 -15.15 -11.50 -0.72
N GLU A 43 -14.45 -12.57 -1.12
CA GLU A 43 -15.06 -13.63 -1.94
C GLU A 43 -15.88 -14.62 -1.10
N ASP A 44 -15.84 -14.47 0.23
CA ASP A 44 -16.79 -15.08 1.15
C ASP A 44 -17.94 -14.07 1.43
N PRO A 45 -19.18 -14.35 0.96
CA PRO A 45 -20.36 -13.52 1.23
C PRO A 45 -20.65 -13.34 2.73
N VAL A 46 -20.12 -14.25 3.55
CA VAL A 46 -20.26 -14.24 5.01
C VAL A 46 -19.18 -13.34 5.61
N ALA A 47 -17.91 -13.48 5.21
CA ALA A 47 -16.84 -12.67 5.77
C ALA A 47 -16.84 -11.20 5.36
N SER A 48 -17.30 -10.88 4.14
CA SER A 48 -17.54 -9.50 3.70
C SER A 48 -18.43 -8.69 4.68
N GLN A 49 -19.29 -9.34 5.47
CA GLN A 49 -20.14 -8.67 6.47
C GLN A 49 -19.41 -8.28 7.77
N PHE A 50 -18.29 -8.93 8.11
CA PHE A 50 -17.64 -8.75 9.41
C PHE A 50 -16.13 -8.48 9.36
N ILE A 51 -15.47 -8.53 8.20
CA ILE A 51 -14.04 -8.18 8.08
C ILE A 51 -13.74 -6.81 8.69
N GLN A 52 -14.61 -5.82 8.46
CA GLN A 52 -14.44 -4.48 9.02
C GLN A 52 -14.54 -4.43 10.55
N ASN A 53 -15.11 -5.46 11.17
CA ASN A 53 -15.31 -5.58 12.62
C ASN A 53 -14.25 -6.46 13.30
N ILE A 54 -13.32 -7.05 12.54
CA ILE A 54 -12.18 -7.77 13.11
C ILE A 54 -11.18 -6.74 13.64
N THR A 55 -10.84 -6.85 14.92
CA THR A 55 -9.95 -5.93 15.64
C THR A 55 -8.74 -6.65 16.25
N ILE A 56 -8.75 -7.98 16.29
CA ILE A 56 -7.64 -8.76 16.83
C ILE A 56 -6.55 -9.01 15.77
N PRO A 57 -5.26 -9.00 16.15
CA PRO A 57 -4.18 -9.39 15.25
C PRO A 57 -4.36 -10.83 14.77
N SER A 58 -4.16 -11.04 13.47
CA SER A 58 -4.20 -12.37 12.86
C SER A 58 -3.06 -12.53 11.86
N ALA A 59 -2.49 -13.74 11.81
CA ALA A 59 -1.40 -14.07 10.88
C ALA A 59 -1.55 -15.50 10.36
N LEU A 60 -1.23 -15.69 9.09
CA LEU A 60 -1.00 -17.01 8.51
C LEU A 60 0.45 -17.42 8.81
N ILE A 61 0.64 -18.67 9.24
CA ILE A 61 1.95 -19.24 9.55
C ILE A 61 2.17 -20.54 8.78
N THR A 62 3.44 -20.88 8.54
CA THR A 62 3.78 -22.12 7.84
C THR A 62 3.34 -23.34 8.63
N LYS A 63 3.07 -24.43 7.91
CA LYS A 63 2.73 -25.71 8.52
C LYS A 63 3.80 -26.16 9.55
N ASP A 64 5.08 -26.06 9.21
CA ASP A 64 6.17 -26.44 10.11
C ASP A 64 6.17 -25.65 11.43
N PHE A 65 5.90 -24.34 11.36
CA PHE A 65 5.83 -23.51 12.56
C PHE A 65 4.60 -23.87 13.40
N GLY A 66 3.43 -24.05 12.77
CA GLY A 66 2.22 -24.54 13.44
C GLY A 66 2.41 -25.89 14.12
N ASP A 67 2.98 -26.87 13.41
CA ASP A 67 3.29 -28.19 13.97
C ASP A 67 4.25 -28.12 15.16
N SER A 68 5.22 -27.20 15.12
CA SER A 68 6.16 -26.96 16.22
C SER A 68 5.45 -26.39 17.46
N LEU A 69 4.53 -25.44 17.26
CA LEU A 69 3.68 -24.89 18.34
C LEU A 69 2.79 -25.99 18.93
N LYS A 70 2.11 -26.77 18.10
CA LYS A 70 1.27 -27.92 18.52
C LYS A 70 2.09 -28.91 19.35
N LYS A 71 3.32 -29.21 18.94
CA LYS A 71 4.21 -30.12 19.68
C LYS A 71 4.58 -29.57 21.05
N ALA A 72 5.01 -28.32 21.16
CA ALA A 72 5.34 -27.69 22.45
C ALA A 72 4.13 -27.67 23.40
N LEU A 73 2.95 -27.33 22.88
CA LEU A 73 1.70 -27.35 23.66
C LEU A 73 1.32 -28.77 24.11
N SER A 74 1.51 -29.79 23.26
CA SER A 74 1.26 -31.18 23.62
C SER A 74 2.19 -31.68 24.75
N ASN A 75 3.39 -31.12 24.83
CA ASN A 75 4.34 -31.35 25.92
C ASN A 75 4.03 -30.55 27.20
N LYS A 76 2.93 -29.78 27.22
CA LYS A 76 2.52 -28.88 28.31
C LYS A 76 3.52 -27.75 28.58
N GLU A 77 4.30 -27.36 27.58
CA GLU A 77 5.18 -26.19 27.65
C GLU A 77 4.35 -24.91 27.48
N MET A 78 4.71 -23.85 28.21
CA MET A 78 4.13 -22.53 27.98
C MET A 78 4.84 -21.87 26.81
N VAL A 79 4.06 -21.49 25.78
CA VAL A 79 4.56 -20.78 24.62
C VAL A 79 4.18 -19.31 24.72
N SER A 80 5.18 -18.42 24.66
CA SER A 80 4.97 -16.98 24.57
C SER A 80 5.26 -16.51 23.15
N ILE A 81 4.33 -15.76 22.56
CA ILE A 81 4.44 -15.26 21.19
C ILE A 81 4.37 -13.74 21.22
N LYS A 82 5.36 -13.09 20.61
CA LYS A 82 5.37 -11.65 20.34
C LYS A 82 5.13 -11.45 18.85
N ILE A 83 4.11 -10.68 18.50
CA ILE A 83 3.83 -10.26 17.12
C ILE A 83 4.20 -8.78 17.02
N ASP A 84 5.24 -8.47 16.26
CA ASP A 84 5.74 -7.10 16.10
C ASP A 84 5.69 -6.68 14.63
N TRP A 85 4.83 -5.70 14.33
CA TRP A 85 4.64 -5.19 12.97
C TRP A 85 5.54 -3.99 12.65
N ARG A 86 6.28 -3.46 13.64
CA ARG A 86 7.11 -2.24 13.49
C ARG A 86 8.40 -2.48 12.69
N GLU A 87 8.82 -3.72 12.54
CA GLU A 87 9.97 -4.15 11.72
C GLU A 87 9.55 -5.19 10.67
N SER A 88 8.33 -5.05 10.15
CA SER A 88 7.76 -6.01 9.20
C SER A 88 8.16 -5.76 7.75
N LEU A 89 8.83 -4.65 7.46
CA LEU A 89 9.20 -4.22 6.12
C LEU A 89 10.71 -3.99 5.99
N PRO A 90 11.31 -4.37 4.86
CA PRO A 90 12.69 -3.99 4.56
C PRO A 90 12.78 -2.48 4.36
N HIS A 91 13.93 -1.90 4.69
CA HIS A 91 14.25 -0.49 4.47
C HIS A 91 15.60 -0.41 3.74
N PRO A 92 15.61 -0.59 2.40
CA PRO A 92 16.86 -0.66 1.63
C PRO A 92 17.64 0.66 1.66
N ASP A 93 16.92 1.77 1.81
CA ASP A 93 17.47 3.10 1.99
C ASP A 93 16.56 3.98 2.89
N LYS A 94 16.72 5.30 2.83
CA LYS A 94 16.03 6.30 3.67
C LYS A 94 14.68 6.75 3.11
N ARG A 95 14.24 6.19 2.00
CA ARG A 95 12.99 6.48 1.32
C ARG A 95 12.14 5.22 1.32
N VAL A 96 10.82 5.41 1.25
CA VAL A 96 9.87 4.30 1.12
C VAL A 96 9.26 4.32 -0.27
N GLU A 97 9.52 3.26 -1.03
CA GLU A 97 8.84 2.97 -2.29
C GLU A 97 7.52 2.27 -1.98
N TYR A 98 6.42 2.79 -2.50
CA TYR A 98 5.14 2.11 -2.38
C TYR A 98 4.29 2.21 -3.65
N GLU A 99 3.54 1.14 -3.86
CA GLU A 99 2.69 0.94 -5.03
C GLU A 99 1.24 0.78 -4.59
N PHE A 100 0.31 1.33 -5.39
CA PHE A 100 -1.11 1.08 -5.21
C PHE A 100 -1.70 0.46 -6.47
N TRP A 101 -1.96 -0.84 -6.38
CA TRP A 101 -2.65 -1.62 -7.41
C TRP A 101 -4.15 -1.45 -7.22
N THR A 102 -4.81 -0.86 -8.22
CA THR A 102 -6.22 -0.48 -8.18
C THR A 102 -6.90 -0.62 -9.54
N ASN A 103 -8.16 -0.17 -9.62
CA ASN A 103 -8.94 -0.07 -10.84
C ASN A 103 -9.73 1.25 -10.85
N SER A 104 -10.00 1.82 -12.02
CA SER A 104 -10.83 3.02 -12.18
C SER A 104 -12.34 2.76 -12.13
N ASN A 105 -12.76 1.48 -12.13
CA ASN A 105 -14.14 1.06 -11.91
C ASN A 105 -14.67 1.57 -10.55
N ASP A 106 -15.86 2.17 -10.53
CA ASP A 106 -16.58 2.61 -9.32
C ASP A 106 -17.91 1.88 -9.05
N GLU A 107 -18.28 0.86 -9.85
CA GLU A 107 -19.53 0.09 -9.75
C GLU A 107 -19.37 -1.36 -9.24
N CYS A 108 -18.21 -1.73 -8.69
CA CYS A 108 -17.99 -3.07 -8.10
C CYS A 108 -18.43 -3.23 -6.64
N GLY A 109 -19.38 -2.41 -6.17
CA GLY A 109 -19.92 -2.46 -4.81
C GLY A 109 -18.93 -2.03 -3.72
N PRO A 110 -18.98 -2.64 -2.51
CA PRO A 110 -18.17 -2.21 -1.36
C PRO A 110 -16.65 -2.19 -1.60
N LYS A 111 -16.14 -3.03 -2.52
CA LYS A 111 -14.72 -3.06 -2.90
C LYS A 111 -14.28 -1.76 -3.59
N CYS A 112 -15.14 -1.22 -4.46
CA CYS A 112 -14.89 0.03 -5.16
C CYS A 112 -15.08 1.21 -4.21
N GLU A 113 -16.12 1.19 -3.38
CA GLU A 113 -16.39 2.23 -2.37
C GLU A 113 -15.21 2.39 -1.38
N ALA A 114 -14.65 1.28 -0.89
CA ALA A 114 -13.49 1.30 0.01
C ALA A 114 -12.24 1.91 -0.64
N GLN A 115 -12.00 1.64 -1.93
CA GLN A 115 -10.88 2.22 -2.68
C GLN A 115 -11.07 3.72 -2.91
N VAL A 116 -12.27 4.14 -3.31
CA VAL A 116 -12.62 5.57 -3.48
C VAL A 116 -12.45 6.32 -2.16
N GLU A 117 -12.94 5.76 -1.06
CA GLU A 117 -12.78 6.34 0.27
C GLU A 117 -11.31 6.43 0.67
N PHE A 118 -10.53 5.37 0.45
CA PHE A 118 -9.10 5.36 0.75
C PHE A 118 -8.35 6.43 -0.03
N VAL A 119 -8.50 6.49 -1.36
CA VAL A 119 -7.84 7.49 -2.22
C VAL A 119 -8.15 8.91 -1.74
N ARG A 120 -9.41 9.20 -1.47
CA ARG A 120 -9.86 10.51 -0.96
C ARG A 120 -9.23 10.86 0.39
N ASN A 121 -9.23 9.92 1.34
CA ASN A 121 -8.73 10.15 2.70
C ASN A 121 -7.20 10.17 2.78
N TYR A 122 -6.53 9.45 1.88
CA TYR A 122 -5.08 9.28 1.87
C TYR A 122 -4.34 10.36 1.07
N LYS A 123 -4.98 10.91 0.03
CA LYS A 123 -4.45 11.96 -0.86
C LYS A 123 -3.57 13.00 -0.16
N GLY A 124 -4.09 13.66 0.88
CA GLY A 124 -3.36 14.76 1.53
C GLY A 124 -2.03 14.33 2.16
N VAL A 125 -1.97 13.11 2.70
CA VAL A 125 -0.74 12.60 3.30
C VAL A 125 0.22 12.07 2.24
N ALA A 126 -0.29 11.41 1.20
CA ALA A 126 0.53 11.00 0.05
C ALA A 126 1.25 12.21 -0.56
N GLN A 127 0.52 13.32 -0.78
CA GLN A 127 1.08 14.56 -1.30
C GLN A 127 2.19 15.14 -0.40
N ILE A 128 2.01 15.13 0.92
CA ILE A 128 3.03 15.60 1.88
C ILE A 128 4.29 14.73 1.80
N LEU A 129 4.13 13.40 1.76
CA LEU A 129 5.23 12.46 1.70
C LEU A 129 6.04 12.58 0.40
N GLU A 130 5.34 12.65 -0.74
CA GLU A 130 5.96 12.77 -2.07
C GLU A 130 6.64 14.15 -2.25
N GLN A 131 5.97 15.24 -1.87
CA GLN A 131 6.56 16.59 -1.97
C GLN A 131 7.76 16.78 -1.04
N GLY A 132 7.77 16.08 0.10
CA GLY A 132 8.91 16.05 1.02
C GLY A 132 10.07 15.17 0.55
N GLY A 133 9.89 14.38 -0.53
CA GLY A 133 10.89 13.43 -1.01
C GLY A 133 11.07 12.20 -0.12
N TYR A 134 10.14 11.95 0.81
CA TYR A 134 10.20 10.83 1.76
C TYR A 134 9.74 9.51 1.15
N THR A 135 8.90 9.58 0.11
CA THR A 135 8.37 8.40 -0.57
C THR A 135 8.51 8.50 -2.07
N GLN A 136 8.52 7.35 -2.74
CA GLN A 136 8.30 7.23 -4.18
C GLN A 136 7.04 6.39 -4.40
N PHE A 137 5.98 7.05 -4.86
CA PHE A 137 4.71 6.41 -5.16
C PHE A 137 4.61 6.02 -6.63
N THR A 138 4.04 4.85 -6.92
CA THR A 138 3.64 4.44 -8.28
C THR A 138 2.23 3.84 -8.28
N PRO A 139 1.26 4.39 -9.04
CA PRO A 139 -0.04 3.76 -9.24
C PRO A 139 0.07 2.65 -10.28
N HIS A 140 -0.62 1.55 -10.03
CA HIS A 140 -0.72 0.42 -10.96
C HIS A 140 -2.17 -0.01 -11.16
N TYR A 141 -2.44 -0.54 -12.34
CA TYR A 141 -3.78 -1.01 -12.74
C TYR A 141 -3.67 -2.41 -13.30
N ILE A 142 -4.38 -3.33 -12.67
CA ILE A 142 -4.41 -4.71 -13.12
C ILE A 142 -4.99 -4.77 -14.54
N THR A 143 -4.39 -5.58 -15.41
CA THR A 143 -4.93 -5.80 -16.75
C THR A 143 -4.85 -7.27 -17.12
N TRP A 144 -5.97 -7.79 -17.60
CA TRP A 144 -6.09 -9.17 -18.04
C TRP A 144 -5.85 -9.25 -19.54
N TYR A 145 -5.83 -10.47 -20.07
CA TYR A 145 -5.78 -10.69 -21.50
C TYR A 145 -6.86 -11.70 -21.89
N CYS A 146 -7.28 -11.60 -23.14
CA CYS A 146 -8.21 -12.51 -23.76
C CYS A 146 -7.41 -13.55 -24.56
N PRO A 147 -7.59 -14.86 -24.30
CA PRO A 147 -6.85 -15.89 -25.02
C PRO A 147 -7.15 -15.85 -26.52
N GLN A 148 -6.15 -16.17 -27.36
CA GLN A 148 -6.24 -16.09 -28.83
C GLN A 148 -7.48 -16.77 -29.42
N ALA A 149 -7.89 -17.91 -28.84
CA ALA A 149 -9.05 -18.67 -29.28
C ALA A 149 -10.39 -17.92 -29.15
N PHE A 150 -10.45 -16.89 -28.30
CA PHE A 150 -11.66 -16.14 -27.98
C PHE A 150 -11.65 -14.69 -28.48
N ILE A 151 -10.62 -14.27 -29.22
CA ILE A 151 -10.50 -12.88 -29.71
C ILE A 151 -11.73 -12.42 -30.50
N GLU A 152 -12.29 -13.31 -31.31
CA GLU A 152 -13.47 -13.00 -32.12
C GLU A 152 -14.80 -13.03 -31.35
N SER A 153 -14.78 -13.48 -30.09
CA SER A 153 -15.97 -13.52 -29.24
C SER A 153 -16.50 -12.12 -28.92
N LYS A 154 -17.80 -12.02 -28.66
CA LYS A 154 -18.42 -10.76 -28.26
C LYS A 154 -17.85 -10.24 -26.95
N GLN A 155 -17.60 -11.14 -26.00
CA GLN A 155 -17.04 -10.84 -24.68
C GLN A 155 -15.65 -10.23 -24.80
N CYS A 156 -14.77 -10.82 -25.61
CA CYS A 156 -13.44 -10.27 -25.80
C CYS A 156 -13.49 -8.87 -26.44
N LYS A 157 -14.32 -8.70 -27.47
CA LYS A 157 -14.47 -7.41 -28.17
C LYS A 157 -15.09 -6.32 -27.31
N SER A 158 -15.96 -6.66 -26.35
CA SER A 158 -16.53 -5.67 -25.43
C SER A 158 -15.58 -5.34 -24.28
N GLN A 159 -14.84 -6.32 -23.76
CA GLN A 159 -14.09 -6.14 -22.52
C GLN A 159 -12.62 -5.76 -22.70
N CYS A 160 -12.11 -5.76 -23.94
CA CYS A 160 -10.69 -5.58 -24.23
C CYS A 160 -10.40 -4.51 -25.26
N ILE A 161 -9.20 -3.95 -25.18
CA ILE A 161 -8.57 -3.12 -26.20
C ILE A 161 -7.36 -3.84 -26.81
N ASN A 162 -6.76 -3.24 -27.84
CA ASN A 162 -5.60 -3.77 -28.56
C ASN A 162 -5.77 -5.24 -28.95
N ASN A 163 -6.92 -5.57 -29.55
CA ASN A 163 -7.25 -6.91 -30.05
C ASN A 163 -7.15 -8.03 -28.98
N GLY A 164 -7.62 -7.74 -27.75
CA GLY A 164 -7.66 -8.73 -26.68
C GLY A 164 -6.43 -8.76 -25.78
N ARG A 165 -5.42 -7.92 -26.02
CA ARG A 165 -4.18 -7.90 -25.21
C ARG A 165 -4.38 -7.34 -23.81
N TYR A 166 -5.28 -6.37 -23.66
CA TYR A 166 -5.54 -5.68 -22.41
C TYR A 166 -7.04 -5.62 -22.16
N CYS A 167 -7.46 -6.20 -21.06
CA CYS A 167 -8.86 -6.40 -20.71
C CYS A 167 -9.10 -6.01 -19.26
N ALA A 168 -10.35 -5.64 -18.96
CA ALA A 168 -10.85 -5.53 -17.60
C ALA A 168 -12.15 -6.34 -17.48
N PRO A 169 -12.51 -6.83 -16.28
CA PRO A 169 -13.83 -7.37 -16.04
C PRO A 169 -14.88 -6.28 -16.24
N ASP A 170 -16.08 -6.72 -16.60
CA ASP A 170 -17.25 -5.86 -16.69
C ASP A 170 -17.54 -5.22 -15.31
N PRO A 171 -17.80 -3.90 -15.24
CA PRO A 171 -17.86 -3.19 -13.97
C PRO A 171 -18.93 -3.74 -13.02
N GLU A 172 -20.11 -4.03 -13.56
CA GLU A 172 -21.28 -4.58 -12.87
C GLU A 172 -21.37 -6.12 -12.96
N GLN A 173 -20.42 -6.77 -13.65
CA GLN A 173 -20.45 -8.20 -14.00
C GLN A 173 -21.68 -8.59 -14.84
N ASP A 174 -22.20 -7.64 -15.62
CA ASP A 174 -23.36 -7.83 -16.50
C ASP A 174 -23.15 -7.11 -17.84
N PHE A 175 -22.73 -7.89 -18.85
CA PHE A 175 -22.46 -7.42 -20.21
C PHE A 175 -23.65 -6.77 -20.95
N SER A 176 -24.83 -6.67 -20.34
CA SER A 176 -26.03 -6.07 -20.94
C SER A 176 -26.34 -4.65 -20.47
N VAL A 177 -25.65 -4.17 -19.42
CA VAL A 177 -25.86 -2.86 -18.80
C VAL A 177 -24.53 -2.15 -18.56
N GLY A 178 -24.59 -0.86 -18.22
CA GLY A 178 -23.39 -0.15 -17.78
C GLY A 178 -22.37 0.11 -18.89
N TYR A 179 -21.12 0.20 -18.47
CA TYR A 179 -19.94 0.38 -19.31
C TYR A 179 -19.28 -0.97 -19.55
N ASP A 180 -18.58 -1.17 -20.67
CA ASP A 180 -17.83 -2.41 -20.84
C ASP A 180 -16.45 -2.31 -20.18
N GLY A 181 -15.81 -3.46 -19.95
CA GLY A 181 -14.42 -3.53 -19.49
C GLY A 181 -13.43 -2.78 -20.39
N LYS A 182 -13.69 -2.63 -21.70
CA LYS A 182 -12.79 -1.84 -22.56
C LYS A 182 -12.76 -0.36 -22.15
N GLU A 183 -13.88 0.23 -21.72
CA GLU A 183 -13.89 1.61 -21.21
C GLU A 183 -13.07 1.72 -19.93
N VAL A 184 -13.11 0.69 -19.08
CA VAL A 184 -12.29 0.60 -17.87
C VAL A 184 -10.80 0.55 -18.20
N VAL A 185 -10.39 -0.26 -19.17
CA VAL A 185 -8.97 -0.31 -19.59
C VAL A 185 -8.53 1.03 -20.17
N ILE A 186 -9.37 1.70 -20.96
CA ILE A 186 -9.07 3.02 -21.52
C ILE A 186 -8.88 4.07 -20.42
N GLU A 187 -9.74 4.08 -19.40
CA GLU A 187 -9.58 4.99 -18.26
C GLU A 187 -8.36 4.62 -17.41
N ASN A 188 -8.11 3.35 -17.11
CA ASN A 188 -6.89 2.90 -16.42
C ASN A 188 -5.63 3.41 -17.14
N LEU A 189 -5.58 3.24 -18.47
CA LEU A 189 -4.50 3.77 -19.30
C LEU A 189 -4.41 5.30 -19.21
N ARG A 190 -5.53 6.01 -19.19
CA ARG A 190 -5.56 7.47 -19.00
C ARG A 190 -4.96 7.88 -17.66
N GLN A 191 -5.31 7.21 -16.57
CA GLN A 191 -4.78 7.55 -15.24
C GLN A 191 -3.28 7.25 -15.14
N LEU A 192 -2.82 6.15 -15.74
CA LEU A 192 -1.38 5.85 -15.89
C LEU A 192 -0.65 6.92 -16.72
N CYS A 193 -1.26 7.37 -17.81
CA CYS A 193 -0.70 8.44 -18.64
C CYS A 193 -0.70 9.80 -17.93
N VAL A 194 -1.72 10.10 -17.12
CA VAL A 194 -1.71 11.27 -16.24
C VAL A 194 -0.54 11.18 -15.27
N PHE A 195 -0.34 10.04 -14.59
CA PHE A 195 0.79 9.84 -13.70
C PHE A 195 2.13 10.00 -14.42
N LYS A 196 2.27 9.45 -15.62
CA LYS A 196 3.48 9.61 -16.42
C LYS A 196 3.75 11.08 -16.75
N VAL A 197 2.77 11.79 -17.28
CA VAL A 197 2.92 13.20 -17.68
C VAL A 197 3.21 14.09 -16.48
N THR A 198 2.55 13.86 -15.34
CA THR A 198 2.80 14.63 -14.12
C THR A 198 4.17 14.31 -13.51
N SER A 199 4.60 13.05 -13.55
CA SER A 199 5.94 12.61 -13.13
C SER A 199 7.04 13.22 -14.00
N ASP A 200 6.89 13.20 -15.33
CA ASP A 200 7.82 13.82 -16.28
C ASP A 200 7.94 15.35 -16.04
N SER A 201 6.90 15.98 -15.48
CA SER A 201 6.90 17.40 -15.08
C SER A 201 7.38 17.66 -13.64
N GLY A 202 7.83 16.62 -12.91
CA GLY A 202 8.31 16.71 -11.54
C GLY A 202 7.21 16.92 -10.48
N LYS A 203 5.96 16.56 -10.79
CA LYS A 203 4.80 16.70 -9.88
C LYS A 203 3.94 15.43 -9.83
N PRO A 204 4.52 14.24 -9.55
CA PRO A 204 3.80 12.96 -9.56
C PRO A 204 2.53 12.97 -8.71
N TRP A 205 2.58 13.65 -7.56
CA TRP A 205 1.48 13.80 -6.60
C TRP A 205 0.20 14.46 -7.15
N LYS A 206 0.24 15.06 -8.35
CA LYS A 206 -0.96 15.53 -9.07
C LYS A 206 -1.86 14.39 -9.55
N TRP A 207 -1.33 13.17 -9.64
CA TRP A 207 -2.16 11.99 -9.93
C TRP A 207 -3.26 11.83 -8.87
N TRP A 208 -2.95 12.03 -7.58
CA TRP A 208 -3.94 12.00 -6.50
C TRP A 208 -5.03 13.05 -6.66
N ASP A 209 -4.70 14.23 -7.20
CA ASP A 209 -5.69 15.26 -7.53
C ASP A 209 -6.62 14.76 -8.64
N PHE A 210 -6.05 14.21 -9.72
CA PHE A 210 -6.81 13.71 -10.86
C PHE A 210 -7.76 12.58 -10.48
N VAL A 211 -7.27 11.52 -9.83
CA VAL A 211 -8.13 10.35 -9.53
C VAL A 211 -9.23 10.69 -8.52
N THR A 212 -8.95 11.58 -7.56
CA THR A 212 -9.96 12.04 -6.59
C THR A 212 -11.04 12.88 -7.29
N ASP A 213 -10.64 13.83 -8.15
CA ASP A 213 -11.60 14.68 -8.86
C ASP A 213 -12.39 13.87 -9.91
N PHE A 214 -11.75 12.91 -10.58
CA PHE A 214 -12.39 12.02 -11.55
C PHE A 214 -13.49 11.19 -10.88
N GLN A 215 -13.20 10.55 -9.75
CA GLN A 215 -14.19 9.77 -9.00
C GLN A 215 -15.39 10.62 -8.52
N ILE A 216 -15.20 11.92 -8.31
CA ILE A 216 -16.28 12.82 -7.90
C ILE A 216 -17.10 13.31 -9.10
N ARG A 217 -16.45 13.62 -10.23
CA ARG A 217 -17.08 14.32 -11.35
C ARG A 217 -17.55 13.41 -12.46
N CYS A 218 -16.95 12.23 -12.60
CA CYS A 218 -17.15 11.31 -13.71
C CYS A 218 -17.73 9.93 -13.30
N PRO A 219 -18.74 9.86 -12.40
CA PRO A 219 -19.22 8.57 -11.91
C PRO A 219 -19.94 7.78 -13.01
N MET A 220 -19.77 6.45 -13.01
CA MET A 220 -20.45 5.55 -13.96
C MET A 220 -21.97 5.59 -13.80
N LYS A 221 -22.47 5.64 -12.56
CA LYS A 221 -23.91 5.80 -12.23
C LYS A 221 -24.59 6.97 -12.94
N GLU A 222 -23.88 8.07 -13.17
CA GLU A 222 -24.41 9.25 -13.87
C GLU A 222 -24.11 9.26 -15.36
N LYS A 223 -23.54 8.18 -15.90
CA LYS A 223 -23.10 8.03 -17.30
C LYS A 223 -22.11 9.12 -17.73
N LYS A 224 -21.25 9.54 -16.82
CA LYS A 224 -20.18 10.54 -17.07
C LYS A 224 -18.80 9.91 -17.21
N TYR A 225 -18.69 8.61 -17.03
CA TYR A 225 -17.45 7.88 -17.15
C TYR A 225 -17.02 7.84 -18.63
N GLY A 226 -15.87 8.45 -18.93
CA GLY A 226 -15.39 8.55 -20.31
C GLY A 226 -14.45 9.74 -20.57
N PRO A 227 -13.95 9.85 -21.81
CA PRO A 227 -12.90 10.81 -22.17
C PRO A 227 -13.32 12.27 -21.98
N GLU A 228 -14.58 12.62 -22.29
CA GLU A 228 -15.06 14.00 -22.21
C GLU A 228 -14.94 14.56 -20.79
N CYS A 229 -15.45 13.83 -19.79
CA CYS A 229 -15.37 14.23 -18.40
C CYS A 229 -13.92 14.18 -17.88
N ALA A 230 -13.17 13.13 -18.23
CA ALA A 230 -11.77 12.99 -17.79
C ALA A 230 -10.91 14.18 -18.27
N GLU A 231 -11.08 14.61 -19.52
CA GLU A 231 -10.34 15.74 -20.07
C GLU A 231 -10.68 17.07 -19.41
N GLU A 232 -11.94 17.28 -18.99
CA GLU A 232 -12.31 18.45 -18.18
C GLU A 232 -11.60 18.45 -16.83
N VAL A 233 -11.48 17.29 -16.17
CA VAL A 233 -10.71 17.15 -14.93
C VAL A 233 -9.23 17.49 -15.17
N ILE A 234 -8.62 16.89 -16.19
CA ILE A 234 -7.21 17.14 -16.59
C ILE A 234 -6.96 18.64 -16.81
N LYS A 235 -7.85 19.31 -17.57
CA LYS A 235 -7.78 20.77 -17.81
C LYS A 235 -7.88 21.55 -16.51
N SER A 236 -8.82 21.20 -15.63
CA SER A 236 -9.00 21.89 -14.35
C SER A 236 -7.77 21.82 -13.43
N LEU A 237 -6.96 20.76 -13.57
CA LEU A 237 -5.73 20.55 -12.82
C LEU A 237 -4.47 21.11 -13.51
N SER A 238 -4.65 21.79 -14.65
CA SER A 238 -3.56 22.32 -15.47
C SER A 238 -2.54 21.23 -15.85
N ILE A 239 -3.05 20.08 -16.30
CA ILE A 239 -2.26 18.98 -16.87
C ILE A 239 -2.43 19.05 -18.39
N ASP A 240 -1.36 18.74 -19.14
CA ASP A 240 -1.38 18.81 -20.60
C ASP A 240 -2.21 17.66 -21.19
N VAL A 241 -3.41 17.98 -21.67
CA VAL A 241 -4.33 17.02 -22.31
C VAL A 241 -3.71 16.37 -23.54
N GLY A 242 -2.98 17.15 -24.36
CA GLY A 242 -2.36 16.64 -25.59
C GLY A 242 -1.23 15.66 -25.28
N ALA A 243 -0.46 15.91 -24.23
CA ALA A 243 0.56 14.98 -23.75
C ALA A 243 -0.06 13.67 -23.23
N VAL A 244 -1.19 13.76 -22.50
CA VAL A 244 -1.93 12.58 -22.02
C VAL A 244 -2.50 11.78 -23.20
N GLN A 245 -3.19 12.42 -24.14
CA GLN A 245 -3.73 11.76 -25.35
C GLN A 245 -2.61 11.09 -26.16
N LYS A 246 -1.48 11.77 -26.34
CA LYS A 246 -0.32 11.20 -27.04
C LYS A 246 0.24 9.97 -26.31
N CYS A 247 0.25 10.00 -24.98
CA CYS A 247 0.67 8.86 -24.16
C CYS A 247 -0.27 7.66 -24.31
N MET A 248 -1.58 7.89 -24.40
CA MET A 248 -2.59 6.82 -24.53
C MET A 248 -2.58 6.14 -25.91
N GLY A 249 -2.19 6.86 -26.97
CA GLY A 249 -2.17 6.30 -28.33
C GLY A 249 -3.55 5.88 -28.83
N ASP A 250 -3.57 4.94 -29.79
CA ASP A 250 -4.82 4.36 -30.33
C ASP A 250 -5.18 3.07 -29.58
N PRO A 251 -6.29 3.03 -28.82
CA PRO A 251 -6.72 1.82 -28.11
C PRO A 251 -7.20 0.70 -29.05
N ASN A 252 -7.42 0.98 -30.34
CA ASN A 252 -7.83 -0.04 -31.31
C ASN A 252 -6.65 -0.64 -32.08
N ALA A 253 -5.42 -0.19 -31.82
CA ALA A 253 -4.24 -0.69 -32.51
C ALA A 253 -3.97 -2.16 -32.16
N ASP A 254 -3.68 -2.99 -33.16
CA ASP A 254 -3.32 -4.40 -32.98
C ASP A 254 -1.83 -4.56 -32.62
N GLU A 255 -1.37 -3.83 -31.61
CA GLU A 255 0.01 -3.82 -31.14
C GLU A 255 0.09 -3.72 -29.61
N ASP A 256 1.27 -4.02 -29.05
CA ASP A 256 1.50 -3.87 -27.62
C ASP A 256 1.57 -2.37 -27.26
N HIS A 257 0.82 -1.98 -26.23
CA HIS A 257 0.92 -0.64 -25.67
C HIS A 257 2.02 -0.65 -24.58
N PRO A 258 3.09 0.16 -24.68
CA PRO A 258 4.23 0.07 -23.77
C PRO A 258 3.88 0.15 -22.28
N ILE A 259 2.96 1.06 -21.92
CA ILE A 259 2.51 1.22 -20.52
C ILE A 259 1.72 0.00 -20.04
N LEU A 260 0.72 -0.47 -20.78
CA LEU A 260 -0.10 -1.61 -20.35
C LEU A 260 0.70 -2.92 -20.38
N LYS A 261 1.67 -3.04 -21.29
CA LYS A 261 2.61 -4.15 -21.29
C LYS A 261 3.47 -4.14 -20.02
N HIS A 262 3.96 -2.96 -19.63
CA HIS A 262 4.67 -2.80 -18.37
C HIS A 262 3.81 -3.17 -17.16
N GLU A 263 2.52 -2.80 -17.14
CA GLU A 263 1.60 -3.22 -16.07
C GLU A 263 1.48 -4.74 -15.97
N GLN A 264 1.34 -5.47 -17.09
CA GLN A 264 1.31 -6.94 -17.08
C GLN A 264 2.60 -7.55 -16.52
N ASP A 265 3.75 -7.01 -16.90
CA ASP A 265 5.04 -7.50 -16.42
C ASP A 265 5.23 -7.18 -14.93
N ALA A 266 4.86 -5.97 -14.51
CA ALA A 266 4.88 -5.53 -13.11
C ALA A 266 3.87 -6.30 -12.24
N GLN A 267 2.78 -6.81 -12.81
CA GLN A 267 1.78 -7.58 -12.09
C GLN A 267 2.32 -8.94 -11.63
N VAL A 268 3.13 -9.62 -12.45
CA VAL A 268 3.81 -10.87 -12.06
C VAL A 268 4.84 -10.60 -10.95
N GLY A 269 5.59 -9.51 -11.09
CA GLY A 269 6.57 -9.10 -10.08
C GLY A 269 7.88 -9.87 -10.12
N GLU A 270 8.76 -9.52 -9.18
CA GLU A 270 10.12 -10.05 -9.09
C GLU A 270 10.41 -10.59 -7.68
N GLY A 271 11.20 -11.66 -7.61
CA GLY A 271 11.67 -12.26 -6.36
C GLY A 271 10.53 -12.77 -5.47
N ASP A 272 10.64 -12.50 -4.16
CA ASP A 272 9.71 -13.00 -3.14
C ASP A 272 8.44 -12.14 -2.97
N ARG A 273 8.22 -11.15 -3.84
CA ARG A 273 7.03 -10.27 -3.78
C ARG A 273 5.75 -11.03 -4.14
N GLY A 274 5.87 -11.97 -5.09
CA GLY A 274 4.76 -12.67 -5.73
C GLY A 274 3.90 -11.77 -6.62
N ASP A 275 2.99 -12.44 -7.33
CA ASP A 275 2.04 -11.84 -8.27
C ASP A 275 0.99 -11.00 -7.54
N VAL A 276 0.53 -9.95 -8.21
CA VAL A 276 -0.67 -9.19 -7.82
C VAL A 276 -1.86 -9.79 -8.55
N THR A 277 -2.69 -10.53 -7.80
CA THR A 277 -3.86 -11.21 -8.35
C THR A 277 -5.18 -10.64 -7.84
N ILE A 278 -5.13 -9.76 -6.84
CA ILE A 278 -6.30 -9.24 -6.12
C ILE A 278 -6.19 -7.72 -5.99
N LEU A 279 -7.32 -7.03 -6.13
CA LEU A 279 -7.44 -5.59 -5.90
C LEU A 279 -8.35 -5.28 -4.70
N PRO A 280 -8.08 -4.19 -3.97
CA PRO A 280 -6.86 -3.37 -4.03
C PRO A 280 -5.66 -4.11 -3.41
N THR A 281 -4.45 -3.82 -3.90
CA THR A 281 -3.20 -4.29 -3.28
C THR A 281 -2.26 -3.10 -3.08
N LEU A 282 -1.71 -2.96 -1.87
CA LEU A 282 -0.61 -2.05 -1.59
C LEU A 282 0.69 -2.85 -1.52
N ILE A 283 1.77 -2.33 -2.08
CA ILE A 283 3.11 -2.89 -1.93
C ILE A 283 3.98 -1.81 -1.31
N ILE A 284 4.76 -2.15 -0.29
CA ILE A 284 5.66 -1.22 0.40
C ILE A 284 7.04 -1.89 0.47
N ASN A 285 8.07 -1.25 -0.08
CA ASN A 285 9.43 -1.76 -0.20
C ASN A 285 9.47 -3.22 -0.70
N ASN A 286 8.78 -3.49 -1.81
CA ASN A 286 8.66 -4.80 -2.44
C ASN A 286 8.00 -5.90 -1.58
N ARG A 287 7.19 -5.53 -0.58
CA ARG A 287 6.36 -6.44 0.22
C ARG A 287 4.89 -6.08 0.13
N GLN A 288 4.04 -7.05 -0.16
CA GLN A 288 2.60 -6.84 -0.22
C GLN A 288 2.04 -6.54 1.19
N TYR A 289 1.37 -5.41 1.34
CA TYR A 289 0.70 -5.00 2.57
C TYR A 289 -0.62 -5.75 2.74
N ARG A 290 -0.82 -6.34 3.93
CA ARG A 290 -1.97 -7.20 4.27
C ARG A 290 -2.83 -6.68 5.41
N GLY A 291 -2.73 -5.38 5.69
CA GLY A 291 -3.59 -4.73 6.67
C GLY A 291 -4.84 -4.11 6.04
N LYS A 292 -5.61 -3.41 6.86
CA LYS A 292 -6.79 -2.68 6.42
C LYS A 292 -6.40 -1.54 5.48
N LEU A 293 -7.19 -1.34 4.42
CA LEU A 293 -7.04 -0.20 3.52
C LEU A 293 -7.66 1.06 4.16
N ASP A 294 -6.98 1.62 5.16
CA ASP A 294 -7.36 2.89 5.77
C ASP A 294 -6.13 3.78 6.02
N LYS A 295 -6.39 5.09 6.14
CA LYS A 295 -5.33 6.09 6.28
C LYS A 295 -4.36 5.80 7.43
N SER A 296 -4.85 5.40 8.61
CA SER A 296 -3.98 5.22 9.79
C SER A 296 -3.17 3.94 9.67
N ALA A 297 -3.80 2.83 9.27
CA ALA A 297 -3.12 1.56 9.12
C ALA A 297 -2.05 1.61 8.01
N VAL A 298 -2.37 2.20 6.86
CA VAL A 298 -1.41 2.38 5.77
C VAL A 298 -0.28 3.34 6.16
N MET A 299 -0.58 4.41 6.91
CA MET A 299 0.46 5.28 7.43
C MET A 299 1.41 4.56 8.39
N LYS A 300 0.91 3.72 9.29
CA LYS A 300 1.77 2.92 10.17
C LYS A 300 2.67 1.98 9.38
N ALA A 301 2.14 1.36 8.32
CA ALA A 301 2.93 0.48 7.47
C ALA A 301 4.02 1.26 6.71
N ILE A 302 3.70 2.40 6.10
CA ILE A 302 4.69 3.24 5.41
C ILE A 302 5.74 3.75 6.40
N CYS A 303 5.32 4.21 7.58
CA CYS A 303 6.25 4.66 8.62
C CYS A 303 7.17 3.53 9.12
N SER A 304 6.70 2.27 9.17
CA SER A 304 7.55 1.11 9.45
C SER A 304 8.52 0.74 8.32
N GLY A 305 8.34 1.32 7.13
CA GLY A 305 9.23 1.12 5.98
C GLY A 305 10.47 2.02 5.99
N PHE A 306 10.53 3.06 6.84
CA PHE A 306 11.72 3.90 6.96
C PHE A 306 12.78 3.25 7.82
N GLU A 307 14.06 3.45 7.49
CA GLU A 307 15.17 3.17 8.40
C GLU A 307 14.98 4.01 9.68
N GLU A 308 15.31 3.45 10.86
CA GLU A 308 15.20 4.18 12.12
C GLU A 308 15.96 5.52 12.04
N THR A 309 15.37 6.61 12.54
CA THR A 309 15.87 8.00 12.46
C THR A 309 15.75 8.69 11.10
N SER A 310 15.31 7.98 10.05
CA SER A 310 15.00 8.57 8.74
C SER A 310 13.52 8.89 8.55
N ASP A 311 12.69 8.54 9.53
CA ASP A 311 11.24 8.73 9.47
C ASP A 311 10.85 10.23 9.47
N PRO A 312 9.90 10.64 8.61
CA PRO A 312 9.49 12.03 8.51
C PRO A 312 8.66 12.48 9.72
N PRO A 313 8.56 13.79 10.02
CA PRO A 313 7.77 14.30 11.13
C PRO A 313 6.29 13.85 11.13
N VAL A 314 5.72 13.55 9.97
CA VAL A 314 4.34 13.02 9.87
C VAL A 314 4.19 11.65 10.53
N CYS A 315 5.26 10.85 10.59
CA CYS A 315 5.31 9.55 11.28
C CYS A 315 5.37 9.68 12.81
N LEU A 316 5.78 10.85 13.32
CA LEU A 316 5.97 11.10 14.75
C LEU A 316 4.71 11.64 15.44
N SER A 317 3.55 11.63 14.78
CA SER A 317 2.30 12.06 15.40
C SER A 317 1.76 11.06 16.43
N ASP A 318 1.07 11.55 17.45
CA ASP A 318 0.44 10.74 18.51
C ASP A 318 -0.59 9.72 17.99
N THR A 319 -1.08 9.90 16.75
CA THR A 319 -2.00 8.94 16.11
C THR A 319 -1.30 7.70 15.56
N LEU A 320 0.01 7.78 15.32
CA LEU A 320 0.81 6.75 14.68
C LEU A 320 1.71 6.03 15.67
N GLN A 321 2.30 6.75 16.62
CA GLN A 321 3.30 6.25 17.56
C GLN A 321 3.14 6.93 18.95
N THR A 322 3.87 6.42 19.95
CA THR A 322 3.91 7.01 21.31
C THR A 322 5.27 7.64 21.56
N ASN A 323 5.32 8.96 21.71
CA ASN A 323 6.59 9.66 21.90
C ASN A 323 7.21 9.32 23.25
N GLU A 324 8.26 8.50 23.22
CA GLU A 324 8.93 8.00 24.43
C GLU A 324 9.82 9.07 25.08
N CYS A 325 10.23 10.10 24.34
CA CYS A 325 11.02 11.21 24.86
C CYS A 325 10.25 12.12 25.83
N LEU A 326 8.91 12.13 25.77
CA LEU A 326 8.09 12.94 26.68
C LEU A 326 8.13 12.46 28.14
N GLN A 327 8.43 11.18 28.38
CA GLN A 327 8.50 10.62 29.73
C GLN A 327 9.96 10.37 30.13
N ASN A 328 10.41 11.04 31.20
CA ASN A 328 11.79 10.92 31.72
C ASN A 328 12.88 11.08 30.63
N ASN A 329 12.63 11.89 29.60
CA ASN A 329 13.52 12.06 28.45
C ASN A 329 13.85 10.75 27.73
N GLY A 330 12.94 9.77 27.74
CA GLY A 330 13.17 8.42 27.25
C GLY A 330 14.25 7.65 28.02
N GLY A 331 14.80 8.17 29.11
CA GLY A 331 16.01 7.66 29.74
C GLY A 331 17.31 8.00 29.00
N CYS A 332 17.27 8.96 28.07
CA CYS A 332 18.46 9.50 27.41
C CYS A 332 19.08 10.65 28.22
N TRP A 333 20.34 10.94 27.92
CA TRP A 333 21.08 12.05 28.50
C TRP A 333 20.35 13.37 28.24
N SER A 334 20.33 14.23 29.25
CA SER A 334 19.90 15.63 29.14
C SER A 334 20.76 16.53 30.00
N SER A 335 20.93 17.78 29.56
CA SER A 335 21.63 18.83 30.31
C SER A 335 21.01 20.19 30.02
N GLY A 336 20.25 20.71 30.98
CA GLY A 336 19.45 21.92 30.77
C GLY A 336 18.39 21.70 29.68
N GLU A 337 18.45 22.50 28.61
CA GLU A 337 17.56 22.37 27.44
C GLU A 337 18.07 21.37 26.39
N LEU A 338 19.29 20.85 26.55
CA LEU A 338 19.87 19.88 25.62
C LEU A 338 19.36 18.48 25.96
N THR A 339 18.94 17.75 24.93
CA THR A 339 18.54 16.35 25.04
C THR A 339 19.23 15.52 23.96
N ALA A 340 19.60 14.30 24.33
CA ALA A 340 20.00 13.25 23.40
C ALA A 340 18.83 12.37 22.96
N CYS A 341 17.61 12.59 23.47
CA CYS A 341 16.46 11.80 23.08
C CYS A 341 15.95 12.24 21.71
N GLN A 342 16.04 11.35 20.74
CA GLN A 342 15.40 11.50 19.44
C GLN A 342 14.26 10.50 19.34
N ASP A 343 13.05 11.02 19.21
CA ASP A 343 11.85 10.24 19.00
C ASP A 343 11.84 9.66 17.58
N THR A 344 11.30 8.46 17.43
CA THR A 344 11.24 7.71 16.17
C THR A 344 9.88 7.01 16.08
N PHE A 345 9.46 6.61 14.87
CA PHE A 345 8.26 5.77 14.74
C PHE A 345 8.30 4.47 15.57
N ARG A 346 9.49 3.92 15.86
CA ARG A 346 9.66 2.64 16.57
C ARG A 346 9.76 2.79 18.10
N GLY A 347 9.86 4.02 18.60
CA GLY A 347 10.16 4.33 19.99
C GLY A 347 11.14 5.49 20.02
N ARG A 348 12.31 5.32 20.64
CA ARG A 348 13.32 6.38 20.70
C ARG A 348 14.75 5.87 20.61
N VAL A 349 15.62 6.72 20.07
CA VAL A 349 17.07 6.53 20.12
C VAL A 349 17.71 7.59 21.01
N CYS A 350 18.81 7.22 21.67
CA CYS A 350 19.64 8.19 22.39
C CYS A 350 20.83 8.57 21.51
N GLN A 351 20.78 9.75 20.89
CA GLN A 351 21.86 10.28 20.04
C GLN A 351 22.27 11.67 20.52
N CYS A 352 23.57 11.86 20.74
CA CYS A 352 24.06 13.16 21.20
C CYS A 352 23.75 14.29 20.20
N PRO A 353 23.22 15.43 20.67
CA PRO A 353 22.65 16.45 19.79
C PRO A 353 23.72 17.24 19.03
N LEU A 354 23.35 17.75 17.85
CA LEU A 354 24.11 18.77 17.11
C LEU A 354 23.53 20.14 17.44
N VAL A 355 24.25 20.96 18.21
CA VAL A 355 23.75 22.28 18.63
C VAL A 355 24.69 23.37 18.14
N LYS A 356 24.14 24.33 17.38
CA LYS A 356 24.88 25.48 16.83
C LYS A 356 26.18 25.07 16.09
N GLY A 357 26.16 23.94 15.39
CA GLY A 357 27.30 23.41 14.63
C GLY A 357 28.34 22.65 15.46
N VAL A 358 28.12 22.47 16.76
CA VAL A 358 28.97 21.63 17.62
C VAL A 358 28.30 20.27 17.78
N GLN A 359 28.93 19.23 17.23
CA GLN A 359 28.52 17.85 17.45
C GLN A 359 28.96 17.41 18.84
N PHE A 360 28.01 16.97 19.65
CA PHE A 360 28.30 16.30 20.92
C PHE A 360 28.60 14.83 20.64
N ASP A 361 29.60 14.31 21.34
CA ASP A 361 30.01 12.90 21.28
C ASP A 361 29.76 12.21 22.62
N GLY A 362 29.36 10.96 22.57
CA GLY A 362 29.13 10.14 23.75
C GLY A 362 28.21 8.97 23.47
N ASP A 363 27.71 8.33 24.52
CA ASP A 363 26.80 7.20 24.42
C ASP A 363 25.33 7.62 24.24
N GLY A 364 25.01 8.91 24.44
CA GLY A 364 23.64 9.42 24.37
C GLY A 364 22.76 9.08 25.59
N TYR A 365 23.16 8.13 26.43
CA TYR A 365 22.40 7.69 27.61
C TYR A 365 22.86 8.39 28.88
N THR A 366 24.17 8.41 29.11
CA THR A 366 24.77 8.94 30.34
C THR A 366 25.74 10.09 30.07
N HIS A 367 26.27 10.19 28.85
CA HIS A 367 27.28 11.16 28.50
C HIS A 367 27.10 11.71 27.08
N CYS A 368 27.17 13.04 26.96
CA CYS A 368 27.36 13.76 25.70
C CYS A 368 28.26 14.97 25.96
N GLU A 369 29.37 15.09 25.22
CA GLU A 369 30.35 16.16 25.37
C GLU A 369 30.68 16.81 24.02
N GLY A 370 30.65 18.13 23.96
CA GLY A 370 30.92 18.88 22.73
C GLY A 370 32.41 18.85 22.37
N ARG A 371 32.77 18.40 21.16
CA ARG A 371 34.13 18.59 20.65
C ARG A 371 34.37 20.06 20.33
N LYS A 372 35.28 20.72 21.06
CA LYS A 372 35.89 21.95 20.54
C LYS A 372 36.76 21.57 19.33
N GLN A 373 36.43 22.08 18.14
CA GLN A 373 37.37 22.04 17.02
C GLN A 373 38.67 22.70 17.48
N SER A 374 39.70 21.89 17.70
CA SER A 374 41.05 22.36 18.00
C SER A 374 41.70 22.77 16.68
N GLY A 375 41.16 23.81 16.04
CA GLY A 375 41.78 24.45 14.89
C GLY A 375 42.83 25.43 15.39
N LYS A 376 44.10 25.03 15.34
CA LYS A 376 45.20 26.00 15.23
C LYS A 376 44.93 26.81 13.95
N LEU A 377 44.71 28.11 14.11
CA LEU A 377 45.00 29.09 13.07
C LEU A 377 46.51 29.04 12.84
N GLU A 378 46.95 28.36 11.79
CA GLU A 378 48.27 28.63 11.20
C GLU A 378 48.07 29.77 10.20
N PHE A 379 48.71 30.90 10.50
CA PHE A 379 48.78 32.12 9.69
C PHE A 379 49.70 31.94 8.49
#